data_AF-A0A8J6HLD7-F1
#
_entry.id   AF-A0A8J6HLD7-F1
#
_cell.length_a   1.000
_cell.length_b   1.000
_cell.length_c   1.000
_cell.angle_alpha   90.00
_cell.angle_beta   90.00
_cell.angle_gamma   90.00
#
_symmetry.space_group_name_H-M   'P 1'
#
loop_
_entity.id
_entity.type
_entity.pdbx_description
1 polymer ?
#
loop_
_entity_poly.entity_id
_entity_poly.type
_entity_poly.pdbx_seq_one_letter_code
_entity_poly.pdbx_strand_id
1 'polypeptide(L)'
;MYIFSRLLSETLELMDDDIIATVNNMNTTWTARKNPFRNLSLRILDLESLRGTEPRNYFGNDVTRVFHDLGHFTLPESFDSREHWPYCSDIISTVIDEGNCKGGTWAFAAASVMSDRICIASEGKIKVNLSAEDLMACCPTCSPHDYGCQKGNPLEAFKPYSTSSYNWGAHTHCLQHCTNEKYKFSYKSDKYKGNSYYATARNTIQIRLDILRHGPVTATFEFHTDFQFFGEGVYKPIVKEKSGVRVVKILGWGTEDGTPYWLAANSWGHHWAKRGIFKYIRDKNAGKIESYIVAGKVYAKSLSSRKKEIFGSRSDEVGERARGMLQCLKTRRQMGRGATRGVVTDHLDKDEEKRFEKIIRS
;
A
#
# COMPACT_ATOMS: atom_id res chain seq x y z
N MET A 1 -13.92 4.07 -34.67
CA MET A 1 -13.41 3.95 -33.28
C MET A 1 -13.46 2.52 -32.75
N TYR A 2 -14.58 1.78 -32.85
CA TYR A 2 -14.73 0.41 -32.31
C TYR A 2 -13.80 -0.67 -32.89
N ILE A 3 -13.47 -0.61 -34.19
CA ILE A 3 -12.59 -1.60 -34.84
C ILE A 3 -11.13 -1.41 -34.38
N PHE A 4 -10.69 -0.15 -34.24
CA PHE A 4 -9.36 0.19 -33.74
C PHE A 4 -9.16 -0.23 -32.28
N SER A 5 -10.16 -0.03 -31.41
CA SER A 5 -10.06 -0.46 -30.01
C SER A 5 -10.01 -1.98 -29.86
N ARG A 6 -10.72 -2.71 -30.74
CA ARG A 6 -10.73 -4.18 -30.74
C ARG A 6 -9.41 -4.76 -31.22
N LEU A 7 -8.86 -4.24 -32.31
CA LEU A 7 -7.53 -4.64 -32.83
C LEU A 7 -6.41 -4.33 -31.82
N LEU A 8 -6.49 -3.19 -31.11
CA LEU A 8 -5.56 -2.86 -30.03
C LEU A 8 -5.67 -3.84 -28.86
N SER A 9 -6.89 -4.24 -28.49
CA SER A 9 -7.13 -5.22 -27.42
C SER A 9 -6.56 -6.60 -27.78
N GLU A 10 -6.85 -7.08 -28.99
CA GLU A 10 -6.38 -8.39 -29.47
C GLU A 10 -4.85 -8.44 -29.62
N THR A 11 -4.22 -7.36 -30.10
CA THR A 11 -2.75 -7.28 -30.19
C THR A 11 -2.08 -7.25 -28.82
N LEU A 12 -2.68 -6.58 -27.83
CA LEU A 12 -2.15 -6.55 -26.46
C LEU A 12 -2.33 -7.88 -25.74
N GLU A 13 -3.44 -8.58 -25.96
CA GLU A 13 -3.63 -9.92 -25.40
C GLU A 13 -2.58 -10.90 -25.91
N LEU A 14 -2.26 -10.87 -27.21
CA LEU A 14 -1.18 -11.68 -27.78
C LEU A 14 0.18 -11.35 -27.16
N MET A 15 0.49 -10.05 -27.00
CA MET A 15 1.74 -9.63 -26.35
C MET A 15 1.81 -10.04 -24.88
N ASP A 16 0.69 -10.06 -24.17
CA ASP A 16 0.61 -10.48 -22.77
C ASP A 16 0.89 -12.00 -22.64
N ASP A 17 0.28 -12.80 -23.52
CA ASP A 17 0.48 -14.25 -23.56
C ASP A 17 1.94 -14.60 -23.95
N ASP A 18 2.56 -13.84 -24.87
CA ASP A 18 3.98 -13.98 -25.24
C ASP A 18 4.92 -13.73 -24.05
N ILE A 19 4.65 -12.72 -23.22
CA ILE A 19 5.46 -12.45 -22.01
C ILE A 19 5.32 -13.60 -21.03
N ILE A 20 4.10 -14.06 -20.78
CA ILE A 20 3.84 -15.17 -19.87
C ILE A 20 4.60 -16.41 -20.33
N ALA A 21 4.49 -16.75 -21.61
CA ALA A 21 5.21 -17.88 -22.20
C ALA A 21 6.72 -17.70 -22.11
N THR A 22 7.24 -16.50 -22.40
CA THR A 22 8.67 -16.19 -22.31
C THR A 22 9.21 -16.40 -20.90
N VAL A 23 8.51 -15.87 -19.89
CA VAL A 23 8.92 -16.02 -18.48
C VAL A 23 8.91 -17.50 -18.07
N ASN A 24 7.84 -18.23 -18.40
CA ASN A 24 7.68 -19.62 -17.98
C ASN A 24 8.59 -20.60 -18.73
N ASN A 25 9.05 -20.26 -19.94
CA ASN A 25 10.03 -21.04 -20.70
C ASN A 25 11.47 -20.76 -20.25
N MET A 26 11.71 -19.71 -19.46
CA MET A 26 13.00 -19.43 -18.86
C MET A 26 13.13 -20.10 -17.49
N ASN A 27 14.34 -20.60 -17.18
CA ASN A 27 14.63 -21.13 -15.85
C ASN A 27 14.85 -19.97 -14.86
N THR A 28 13.75 -19.39 -14.37
CA THR A 28 13.78 -18.24 -13.44
C THR A 28 13.23 -18.61 -12.07
N THR A 29 13.39 -17.71 -11.11
CA THR A 29 12.96 -17.90 -9.72
C THR A 29 11.47 -17.66 -9.50
N TRP A 30 10.69 -17.38 -10.55
CA TRP A 30 9.27 -17.06 -10.45
C TRP A 30 8.51 -17.53 -11.69
N THR A 31 7.20 -17.71 -11.55
CA THR A 31 6.31 -18.09 -12.66
C THR A 31 5.34 -16.97 -12.99
N ALA A 32 5.08 -16.81 -14.28
CA ALA A 32 4.10 -15.86 -14.79
C ALA A 32 2.73 -16.53 -14.97
N ARG A 33 1.67 -15.77 -14.72
CA ARG A 33 0.29 -16.16 -14.98
C ARG A 33 -0.55 -14.95 -15.35
N LYS A 34 -1.69 -15.20 -16.00
CA LYS A 34 -2.71 -14.17 -16.21
C LYS A 34 -3.37 -13.86 -14.86
N ASN A 35 -3.09 -12.67 -14.32
CA ASN A 35 -3.83 -12.17 -13.17
C ASN A 35 -5.12 -11.51 -13.67
N PRO A 36 -6.26 -11.68 -12.98
CA PRO A 36 -7.52 -11.05 -13.35
C PRO A 36 -7.44 -9.54 -13.10
N PHE A 37 -6.82 -8.83 -14.04
CA PHE A 37 -6.81 -7.37 -14.09
C PHE A 37 -8.05 -6.85 -14.80
N ARG A 38 -8.40 -5.59 -14.50
CA ARG A 38 -9.38 -4.82 -15.26
C ARG A 38 -8.99 -4.86 -16.75
N ASN A 39 -9.99 -4.88 -17.65
CA ASN A 39 -9.91 -5.10 -19.11
C ASN A 39 -8.90 -4.25 -19.95
N LEU A 40 -7.95 -3.54 -19.34
CA LEU A 40 -6.83 -2.87 -20.02
C LEU A 40 -5.50 -3.33 -19.40
N SER A 41 -4.60 -3.83 -20.25
CA SER A 41 -3.18 -4.04 -19.93
C SER A 41 -2.60 -2.76 -19.31
N LEU A 42 -1.80 -2.88 -18.23
CA LEU A 42 -1.16 -1.72 -17.59
C LEU A 42 -0.26 -0.94 -18.55
N ARG A 43 0.12 -1.56 -19.67
CA ARG A 43 0.85 -0.94 -20.79
C ARG A 43 0.11 0.22 -21.44
N ILE A 44 -1.23 0.17 -21.51
CA ILE A 44 -2.04 1.25 -22.12
C ILE A 44 -2.23 2.42 -21.15
N LEU A 45 -2.18 2.17 -19.85
CA LEU A 45 -2.62 3.11 -18.84
C LEU A 45 -1.42 3.76 -18.14
N ASP A 46 -0.96 4.83 -18.78
CA ASP A 46 -0.15 5.95 -18.29
C ASP A 46 1.37 5.76 -18.11
N LEU A 47 2.09 5.81 -19.23
CA LEU A 47 3.48 6.28 -19.26
C LEU A 47 3.61 7.76 -18.79
N GLU A 48 2.52 8.54 -18.75
CA GLU A 48 2.53 9.97 -18.41
C GLU A 48 2.31 10.27 -16.91
N SER A 49 1.41 9.56 -16.22
CA SER A 49 1.19 9.77 -14.76
C SER A 49 2.38 9.33 -13.91
N LEU A 50 3.20 8.40 -14.43
CA LEU A 50 4.33 7.78 -13.72
C LEU A 50 5.66 8.55 -13.88
N ARG A 51 5.74 9.56 -14.76
CA ARG A 51 6.94 10.42 -14.91
C ARG A 51 7.11 11.41 -13.74
N GLY A 52 6.04 11.72 -12.99
CA GLY A 52 6.06 12.71 -11.90
C GLY A 52 6.49 12.16 -10.52
N THR A 53 6.65 10.84 -10.38
CA THR A 53 7.03 10.14 -9.14
C THR A 53 8.49 9.68 -9.16
N GLU A 54 9.36 10.32 -9.94
CA GLU A 54 10.78 9.97 -9.95
C GLU A 54 11.37 10.03 -8.54
N PRO A 55 11.83 8.90 -7.97
CA PRO A 55 12.24 8.84 -6.57
C PRO A 55 13.44 9.75 -6.25
N ARG A 56 14.25 10.11 -7.25
CA ARG A 56 15.40 11.01 -7.05
C ARG A 56 14.97 12.41 -6.60
N ASN A 57 13.80 12.88 -7.03
CA ASN A 57 13.34 14.25 -6.76
C ASN A 57 12.89 14.45 -5.31
N TYR A 58 12.55 13.37 -4.60
CA TYR A 58 12.00 13.45 -3.24
C TYR A 58 12.96 12.97 -2.14
N PHE A 59 14.05 12.30 -2.53
CA PHE A 59 14.99 11.66 -1.60
C PHE A 59 16.40 12.25 -1.71
N GLY A 60 16.46 13.59 -1.71
CA GLY A 60 17.71 14.36 -1.67
C GLY A 60 18.50 14.17 -0.36
N ASN A 61 19.57 14.95 -0.20
CA ASN A 61 20.50 14.82 0.93
C ASN A 61 19.90 15.26 2.28
N ASP A 62 18.88 16.13 2.27
CA ASP A 62 18.28 16.70 3.48
C ASP A 62 17.28 15.78 4.19
N VAL A 63 17.01 14.60 3.64
CA VAL A 63 16.10 13.63 4.27
C VAL A 63 16.78 13.01 5.48
N THR A 64 16.16 13.15 6.66
CA THR A 64 16.63 12.49 7.88
C THR A 64 16.68 10.97 7.67
N ARG A 65 17.89 10.41 7.77
CA ARG A 65 18.11 8.96 7.69
C ARG A 65 18.32 8.37 9.05
N VAL A 66 17.53 7.34 9.36
CA VAL A 66 17.71 6.59 10.61
C VAL A 66 18.66 5.43 10.38
N PHE A 67 19.56 5.28 11.34
CA PHE A 67 20.44 4.13 11.50
C PHE A 67 20.07 3.43 12.80
N HIS A 68 20.01 2.11 12.72
CA HIS A 68 19.76 1.18 13.80
C HIS A 68 21.07 0.50 14.14
N ASP A 69 21.51 0.64 15.39
CA ASP A 69 22.64 -0.13 15.88
C ASP A 69 22.28 -1.62 15.92
N LEU A 70 23.09 -2.46 15.28
CA LEU A 70 22.93 -3.91 15.26
C LEU A 70 23.43 -4.55 16.56
N GLY A 71 24.39 -3.93 17.26
CA GLY A 71 25.08 -4.53 18.41
C GLY A 71 25.62 -5.93 18.10
N HIS A 72 25.42 -6.87 19.03
CA HIS A 72 25.75 -8.31 18.85
C HIS A 72 24.58 -9.13 18.28
N PHE A 73 23.52 -8.49 17.78
CA PHE A 73 22.33 -9.20 17.32
C PHE A 73 22.52 -9.73 15.89
N THR A 74 22.15 -10.99 15.67
CA THR A 74 22.08 -11.58 14.31
C THR A 74 20.64 -11.56 13.83
N LEU A 75 20.41 -10.97 12.64
CA LEU A 75 19.08 -10.97 12.02
C LEU A 75 18.65 -12.40 11.68
N PRO A 76 17.38 -12.77 11.91
CA PRO A 76 16.87 -14.07 11.51
C PRO A 76 16.91 -14.22 9.98
N GLU A 77 17.04 -15.46 9.50
CA GLU A 77 17.08 -15.77 8.07
C GLU A 77 15.78 -15.36 7.37
N SER A 78 14.64 -15.62 8.02
CA SER A 78 13.32 -15.21 7.59
C SER A 78 12.60 -14.42 8.69
N PHE A 79 11.69 -13.55 8.27
CA PHE A 79 10.86 -12.76 9.16
C PHE A 79 9.56 -12.40 8.46
N ASP A 80 8.45 -12.56 9.16
CA ASP A 80 7.13 -12.09 8.73
C ASP A 80 6.48 -11.29 9.87
N SER A 81 6.19 -10.02 9.61
CA SER A 81 5.53 -9.15 10.60
C SER A 81 4.21 -9.72 11.11
N ARG A 82 3.50 -10.51 10.29
CA ARG A 82 2.21 -11.12 10.67
C ARG A 82 2.37 -12.23 11.70
N GLU A 83 3.50 -12.92 11.66
CA GLU A 83 3.85 -13.98 12.61
C GLU A 83 4.48 -13.39 13.87
N HIS A 84 5.31 -12.35 13.70
CA HIS A 84 5.99 -11.69 14.82
C HIS A 84 5.02 -10.87 15.70
N TRP A 85 4.02 -10.23 15.09
CA TRP A 85 2.94 -9.53 15.81
C TRP A 85 1.58 -10.18 15.51
N PRO A 86 1.29 -11.37 16.06
CA PRO A 86 0.08 -12.13 15.73
C PRO A 86 -1.19 -11.38 16.11
N TYR A 87 -1.14 -10.57 17.18
CA TYR A 87 -2.24 -9.70 17.60
C TYR A 87 -2.56 -8.57 16.60
N CYS A 88 -1.68 -8.25 15.66
CA CYS A 88 -1.89 -7.30 14.57
C CYS A 88 -1.97 -7.96 13.19
N SER A 89 -1.93 -9.30 13.13
CA SER A 89 -1.85 -10.07 11.89
C SER A 89 -3.01 -9.74 10.93
N ASP A 90 -4.20 -9.46 11.47
CA ASP A 90 -5.37 -9.08 10.71
C ASP A 90 -5.19 -7.70 10.03
N ILE A 91 -4.60 -6.73 10.71
CA ILE A 91 -4.31 -5.41 10.13
C ILE A 91 -3.16 -5.51 9.12
N ILE A 92 -2.05 -6.14 9.50
CA ILE A 92 -0.85 -6.30 8.67
C ILE A 92 -1.16 -7.05 7.36
N SER A 93 -2.04 -8.07 7.42
CA SER A 93 -2.48 -8.86 6.26
C SER A 93 -3.43 -8.13 5.30
N THR A 94 -3.86 -6.91 5.63
CA THR A 94 -4.77 -6.15 4.77
C THR A 94 -4.02 -5.70 3.51
N VAL A 95 -4.53 -6.13 2.36
CA VAL A 95 -4.06 -5.71 1.03
C VAL A 95 -5.11 -4.78 0.46
N ILE A 96 -4.72 -3.56 0.12
CA ILE A 96 -5.64 -2.54 -0.38
C ILE A 96 -5.78 -2.69 -1.90
N ASP A 97 -6.94 -2.35 -2.45
CA ASP A 97 -7.15 -2.16 -3.89
C ASP A 97 -7.22 -0.65 -4.22
N GLU A 98 -6.25 -0.17 -5.00
CA GLU A 98 -6.18 1.21 -5.48
C GLU A 98 -7.18 1.50 -6.61
N GLY A 99 -7.79 0.47 -7.19
CA GLY A 99 -8.72 0.57 -8.29
C GLY A 99 -8.13 1.31 -9.49
N ASN A 100 -8.79 2.39 -9.92
CA ASN A 100 -8.33 3.20 -11.06
C ASN A 100 -7.39 4.35 -10.64
N CYS A 101 -7.11 4.51 -9.35
CA CYS A 101 -6.26 5.56 -8.79
C CYS A 101 -4.77 5.15 -8.83
N LYS A 102 -4.25 4.90 -10.03
CA LYS A 102 -2.96 4.20 -10.24
C LYS A 102 -1.74 4.96 -9.73
N GLY A 103 -1.78 6.29 -9.76
CA GLY A 103 -0.74 7.16 -9.21
C GLY A 103 -0.83 7.36 -7.70
N GLY A 104 -1.84 6.80 -7.03
CA GLY A 104 -2.08 6.93 -5.59
C GLY A 104 -1.28 5.96 -4.69
N THR A 105 -0.44 5.08 -5.27
CA THR A 105 0.30 4.04 -4.53
C THR A 105 1.06 4.56 -3.31
N TRP A 106 1.59 5.78 -3.39
CA TRP A 106 2.27 6.47 -2.29
C TRP A 106 1.40 6.60 -1.04
N ALA A 107 0.13 6.96 -1.20
CA ALA A 107 -0.82 7.15 -0.11
C ALA A 107 -1.32 5.81 0.44
N PHE A 108 -1.63 4.86 -0.45
CA PHE A 108 -2.07 3.51 -0.05
C PHE A 108 -1.01 2.79 0.77
N ALA A 109 0.24 2.79 0.31
CA ALA A 109 1.34 2.15 1.03
C ALA A 109 1.61 2.85 2.37
N ALA A 110 1.62 4.18 2.41
CA ALA A 110 1.84 4.94 3.65
C ALA A 110 0.74 4.72 4.68
N ALA A 111 -0.53 4.79 4.27
CA ALA A 111 -1.68 4.52 5.14
C ALA A 111 -1.64 3.09 5.69
N SER A 112 -1.31 2.10 4.85
CA SER A 112 -1.19 0.71 5.27
C SER A 112 -0.06 0.52 6.30
N VAL A 113 1.13 1.05 6.03
CA VAL A 113 2.26 0.97 6.96
C VAL A 113 1.97 1.66 8.29
N MET A 114 1.35 2.84 8.27
CA MET A 114 1.00 3.55 9.50
C MET A 114 -0.08 2.82 10.30
N SER A 115 -1.05 2.17 9.64
CA SER A 115 -2.05 1.31 10.27
C SER A 115 -1.38 0.17 11.05
N ASP A 116 -0.43 -0.51 10.40
CA ASP A 116 0.34 -1.61 10.99
C ASP A 116 1.15 -1.12 12.19
N ARG A 117 1.88 -0.01 12.04
CA ARG A 117 2.73 0.56 13.10
C ARG A 117 1.95 1.10 14.29
N ILE A 118 0.74 1.63 14.08
CA ILE A 118 -0.17 2.03 15.17
C ILE A 118 -0.62 0.78 15.95
N CYS A 119 -0.98 -0.30 15.25
CA CYS A 119 -1.34 -1.54 15.89
C CYS A 119 -0.18 -2.11 16.71
N ILE A 120 1.02 -2.17 16.13
CA ILE A 120 2.23 -2.69 16.78
C ILE A 120 2.58 -1.85 18.01
N ALA A 121 2.67 -0.53 17.86
CA ALA A 121 3.04 0.39 18.95
C ALA A 121 1.97 0.48 20.06
N SER A 122 0.72 0.12 19.77
CA SER A 122 -0.36 0.03 20.76
C SER A 122 -0.49 -1.34 21.39
N GLU A 123 0.33 -2.32 21.01
CA GLU A 123 0.21 -3.74 21.42
C GLU A 123 -1.19 -4.30 21.08
N GLY A 124 -1.70 -3.98 19.90
CA GLY A 124 -2.99 -4.48 19.41
C GLY A 124 -4.22 -3.76 19.98
N LYS A 125 -4.04 -2.78 20.88
CA LYS A 125 -5.14 -2.03 21.48
C LYS A 125 -5.84 -1.11 20.48
N ILE A 126 -5.12 -0.62 19.47
CA ILE A 126 -5.68 0.22 18.41
C ILE A 126 -5.49 -0.49 17.08
N LYS A 127 -6.59 -0.97 16.52
CA LYS A 127 -6.66 -1.58 15.19
C LYS A 127 -7.47 -0.67 14.29
N VAL A 128 -6.81 0.00 13.36
CA VAL A 128 -7.45 0.97 12.46
C VAL A 128 -6.83 0.87 11.07
N ASN A 129 -7.68 0.91 10.04
CA ASN A 129 -7.23 1.09 8.66
C ASN A 129 -7.30 2.58 8.34
N LEU A 130 -6.15 3.23 8.19
CA LEU A 130 -6.08 4.64 7.86
C LEU A 130 -6.58 4.91 6.43
N SER A 131 -7.18 6.08 6.25
CA SER A 131 -7.73 6.51 4.96
C SER A 131 -6.61 6.98 4.03
N ALA A 132 -6.34 6.21 2.98
CA ALA A 132 -5.48 6.66 1.88
C ALA A 132 -6.14 7.83 1.10
N GLU A 133 -7.47 7.84 1.01
CA GLU A 133 -8.25 8.91 0.36
C GLU A 133 -7.98 10.26 1.03
N ASP A 134 -7.96 10.28 2.36
CA ASP A 134 -7.70 11.48 3.14
C ASP A 134 -6.28 12.02 2.89
N LEU A 135 -5.28 11.14 2.75
CA LEU A 135 -3.93 11.54 2.35
C LEU A 135 -3.92 12.12 0.92
N MET A 136 -4.59 11.48 -0.03
CA MET A 136 -4.58 11.92 -1.43
C MET A 136 -5.33 13.23 -1.65
N ALA A 137 -6.47 13.42 -0.98
CA ALA A 137 -7.35 14.56 -1.21
C ALA A 137 -7.02 15.77 -0.33
N CYS A 138 -6.51 15.55 0.88
CA CYS A 138 -6.39 16.59 1.91
C CYS A 138 -4.95 16.93 2.31
N CYS A 139 -3.94 16.35 1.65
CA CYS A 139 -2.53 16.66 1.92
C CYS A 139 -1.90 17.56 0.84
N PRO A 140 -1.82 18.89 1.06
CA PRO A 140 -1.31 19.83 0.04
C PRO A 140 0.20 19.70 -0.22
N THR A 141 0.99 19.20 0.74
CA THR A 141 2.43 19.00 0.56
C THR A 141 2.77 17.62 -0.01
N CYS A 142 1.87 16.65 0.10
CA CYS A 142 2.09 15.30 -0.41
C CYS A 142 1.93 15.25 -1.93
N SER A 143 0.94 15.95 -2.48
CA SER A 143 0.70 16.00 -3.91
C SER A 143 0.41 17.44 -4.31
N PRO A 144 1.02 17.96 -5.39
CA PRO A 144 0.52 19.17 -6.04
C PRO A 144 -0.98 19.00 -6.38
N HIS A 145 -1.72 20.10 -6.39
CA HIS A 145 -3.19 20.21 -6.52
C HIS A 145 -3.85 19.18 -7.46
N ASP A 146 -4.90 18.49 -7.01
CA ASP A 146 -5.73 17.52 -7.76
C ASP A 146 -4.99 16.32 -8.42
N TYR A 147 -3.69 16.17 -8.16
CA TYR A 147 -2.89 15.07 -8.68
C TYR A 147 -2.82 13.84 -7.75
N GLY A 148 -3.55 13.76 -6.64
CA GLY A 148 -3.35 12.70 -5.64
C GLY A 148 -3.36 11.27 -6.22
N CYS A 149 -4.31 10.99 -7.11
CA CYS A 149 -4.42 9.73 -7.85
C CYS A 149 -3.49 9.58 -9.07
N GLN A 150 -2.71 10.61 -9.38
CA GLN A 150 -1.79 10.70 -10.50
C GLN A 150 -0.32 10.66 -10.04
N LYS A 151 0.02 11.35 -8.94
CA LYS A 151 1.36 11.40 -8.34
C LYS A 151 1.31 11.90 -6.90
N GLY A 152 2.33 11.58 -6.12
CA GLY A 152 2.56 12.18 -4.81
C GLY A 152 3.89 11.77 -4.21
N ASN A 153 4.27 12.42 -3.12
CA ASN A 153 5.54 12.27 -2.44
C ASN A 153 5.39 11.29 -1.26
N PRO A 154 5.99 10.09 -1.34
CA PRO A 154 5.91 9.10 -0.27
C PRO A 154 6.53 9.55 1.04
N LEU A 155 7.50 10.48 1.02
CA LEU A 155 8.15 11.00 2.21
C LEU A 155 7.19 11.90 3.02
N GLU A 156 6.48 12.77 2.31
CA GLU A 156 5.51 13.70 2.88
C GLU A 156 4.29 12.98 3.47
N ALA A 157 3.91 11.83 2.92
CA ALA A 157 2.77 11.05 3.38
C ALA A 157 2.79 10.69 4.88
N PHE A 158 3.98 10.65 5.49
CA PHE A 158 4.17 10.32 6.90
C PHE A 158 4.23 11.54 7.83
N LYS A 159 4.17 12.77 7.31
CA LYS A 159 4.16 13.98 8.13
C LYS A 159 2.91 14.03 9.02
N PRO A 160 3.04 14.43 10.29
CA PRO A 160 1.88 14.76 11.10
C PRO A 160 1.26 16.09 10.65
N TYR A 161 0.05 16.06 10.11
CA TYR A 161 -0.66 17.27 9.69
C TYR A 161 -1.44 17.91 10.85
N SER A 162 -1.35 19.24 11.01
CA SER A 162 -2.16 20.03 11.94
C SER A 162 -3.30 20.74 11.21
N THR A 163 -4.31 21.20 11.95
CA THR A 163 -5.39 22.05 11.39
C THR A 163 -4.88 23.39 10.84
N SER A 164 -3.70 23.86 11.29
CA SER A 164 -3.07 25.09 10.81
C SER A 164 -2.31 24.95 9.49
N SER A 165 -2.05 23.72 9.02
CA SER A 165 -1.46 23.45 7.70
C SER A 165 -2.43 23.68 6.52
N TYR A 166 -3.67 24.10 6.83
CA TYR A 166 -4.84 24.04 5.96
C TYR A 166 -5.18 25.37 5.24
N ASN A 167 -4.26 26.34 5.22
CA ASN A 167 -4.57 27.73 4.86
C ASN A 167 -4.31 28.10 3.38
N TRP A 168 -4.25 27.15 2.45
CA TRP A 168 -4.08 27.47 1.02
C TRP A 168 -5.20 26.86 0.18
N GLY A 169 -5.89 27.74 -0.56
CA GLY A 169 -7.16 27.49 -1.24
C GLY A 169 -7.12 26.58 -2.47
N ALA A 170 -8.34 26.25 -2.90
CA ALA A 170 -8.74 25.43 -4.06
C ALA A 170 -8.42 23.93 -3.96
N HIS A 171 -9.27 23.18 -3.24
CA HIS A 171 -9.38 21.72 -3.31
C HIS A 171 -10.72 21.38 -3.95
N THR A 172 -10.76 20.66 -5.06
CA THR A 172 -12.08 20.38 -5.65
C THR A 172 -12.89 19.39 -4.82
N HIS A 173 -12.33 18.43 -4.05
CA HIS A 173 -13.13 17.54 -3.17
C HIS A 173 -12.44 16.97 -1.90
N CYS A 174 -11.63 17.72 -1.13
CA CYS A 174 -11.22 17.25 0.21
C CYS A 174 -12.45 17.16 1.14
N LEU A 175 -12.92 15.94 1.44
CA LEU A 175 -14.04 15.72 2.35
C LEU A 175 -13.56 15.71 3.80
N GLN A 176 -13.76 16.82 4.50
CA GLN A 176 -13.44 16.95 5.93
C GLN A 176 -14.58 16.49 6.85
N HIS A 177 -15.41 15.57 6.37
CA HIS A 177 -16.47 14.93 7.12
C HIS A 177 -16.59 13.48 6.68
N CYS A 178 -16.97 12.61 7.60
CA CYS A 178 -17.21 11.20 7.28
C CYS A 178 -18.57 11.07 6.57
N THR A 179 -18.61 10.28 5.51
CA THR A 179 -19.83 10.08 4.70
C THR A 179 -20.83 9.12 5.37
N ASN A 180 -20.40 8.39 6.39
CA ASN A 180 -21.28 7.55 7.20
C ASN A 180 -21.94 8.39 8.30
N GLU A 181 -23.24 8.65 8.16
CA GLU A 181 -24.05 9.39 9.15
C GLU A 181 -24.06 8.75 10.55
N LYS A 182 -23.78 7.45 10.66
CA LYS A 182 -23.67 6.74 11.94
C LYS A 182 -22.30 6.88 12.60
N TYR A 183 -21.36 7.56 11.97
CA TYR A 183 -20.02 7.78 12.51
C TYR A 183 -20.01 8.94 13.50
N LYS A 184 -19.74 8.65 14.77
CA LYS A 184 -19.89 9.61 15.87
C LYS A 184 -18.69 10.53 16.07
N PHE A 185 -17.52 10.16 15.52
CA PHE A 185 -16.32 10.98 15.64
C PHE A 185 -16.29 12.05 14.56
N SER A 186 -15.95 13.26 14.97
CA SER A 186 -15.64 14.31 14.00
C SER A 186 -14.38 13.93 13.21
N TYR A 187 -14.30 14.41 11.97
CA TYR A 187 -13.10 14.26 11.15
C TYR A 187 -11.82 14.70 11.87
N LYS A 188 -11.88 15.78 12.66
CA LYS A 188 -10.72 16.29 13.41
C LYS A 188 -10.29 15.35 14.54
N SER A 189 -11.24 14.78 15.28
CA SER A 189 -10.96 13.86 16.40
C SER A 189 -10.45 12.49 15.93
N ASP A 190 -10.77 12.09 14.70
CA ASP A 190 -10.38 10.78 14.15
C ASP A 190 -9.02 10.77 13.43
N LYS A 191 -8.27 11.89 13.49
CA LYS A 191 -6.95 11.98 12.84
C LYS A 191 -5.87 11.24 13.62
N TYR A 192 -5.21 10.28 12.99
CA TYR A 192 -4.00 9.65 13.54
C TYR A 192 -2.75 10.37 13.05
N LYS A 193 -1.85 10.71 13.97
CA LYS A 193 -0.60 11.40 13.65
C LYS A 193 0.57 10.55 14.07
N GLY A 194 1.52 10.36 13.15
CA GLY A 194 2.86 9.90 13.50
C GLY A 194 3.59 10.97 14.32
N ASN A 195 4.62 10.56 15.06
CA ASN A 195 5.47 11.50 15.79
C ASN A 195 6.51 12.15 14.89
N SER A 196 7.11 11.35 14.01
CA SER A 196 8.10 11.79 13.03
C SER A 196 8.12 10.81 11.86
N TYR A 197 8.77 11.20 10.78
CA TYR A 197 8.98 10.38 9.58
C TYR A 197 10.45 10.41 9.22
N TYR A 198 10.92 9.39 8.50
CA TYR A 198 12.32 9.25 8.15
C TYR A 198 12.48 8.31 6.95
N ALA A 199 13.61 8.43 6.27
CA ALA A 199 14.06 7.39 5.35
C ALA A 199 14.99 6.43 6.09
N THR A 200 14.98 5.14 5.76
CA THR A 200 16.00 4.23 6.30
C THR A 200 17.33 4.48 5.59
N ALA A 201 18.43 4.07 6.22
CA ALA A 201 19.68 3.94 5.50
C ALA A 201 19.53 2.95 4.31
N ARG A 202 20.27 3.22 3.22
CA ARG A 202 20.18 2.49 1.95
C ARG A 202 20.96 1.17 1.96
N ASN A 203 20.66 0.29 2.90
CA ASN A 203 21.19 -1.07 2.91
C ASN A 203 20.22 -2.05 3.57
N THR A 204 20.34 -3.32 3.20
CA THR A 204 19.34 -4.33 3.56
C THR A 204 19.35 -4.72 5.03
N ILE A 205 20.47 -4.54 5.75
CA ILE A 205 20.53 -4.75 7.20
C ILE A 205 19.66 -3.71 7.91
N GLN A 206 19.78 -2.44 7.54
CA GLN A 206 19.06 -1.34 8.17
C GLN A 206 17.56 -1.41 7.91
N ILE A 207 17.16 -1.81 6.70
CA ILE A 207 15.75 -2.04 6.35
C ILE A 207 15.17 -3.18 7.20
N ARG A 208 15.87 -4.31 7.30
CA ARG A 208 15.44 -5.45 8.12
C ARG A 208 15.37 -5.09 9.61
N LEU A 209 16.32 -4.32 10.13
CA LEU A 209 16.30 -3.84 11.50
C LEU A 209 15.12 -2.91 11.79
N ASP A 210 14.77 -2.03 10.86
CA ASP A 210 13.60 -1.17 11.04
C ASP A 210 12.31 -2.00 11.07
N ILE A 211 12.16 -2.92 10.10
CA ILE A 211 11.03 -3.83 10.04
C ILE A 211 10.92 -4.64 11.33
N LEU A 212 12.03 -5.21 11.82
CA LEU A 212 12.05 -6.01 13.05
C LEU A 212 11.64 -5.20 14.28
N ARG A 213 12.05 -3.92 14.37
CA ARG A 213 11.84 -3.10 15.58
C ARG A 213 10.48 -2.42 15.61
N HIS A 214 10.00 -1.97 14.45
CA HIS A 214 8.86 -1.07 14.38
C HIS A 214 7.74 -1.58 13.47
N GLY A 215 7.98 -2.65 12.72
CA GLY A 215 7.03 -3.19 11.76
C GLY A 215 7.24 -2.69 10.33
N PRO A 216 6.29 -3.02 9.44
CA PRO A 216 6.40 -2.80 8.00
C PRO A 216 6.87 -1.39 7.60
N VAL A 217 7.48 -1.28 6.42
CA VAL A 217 7.99 -0.03 5.82
C VAL A 217 7.45 0.14 4.41
N THR A 218 7.43 1.37 3.88
CA THR A 218 7.16 1.57 2.45
C THR A 218 8.43 1.46 1.64
N ALA A 219 8.31 0.94 0.42
CA ALA A 219 9.40 0.88 -0.55
C ALA A 219 8.93 1.39 -1.90
N THR A 220 9.67 2.34 -2.46
CA THR A 220 9.46 2.83 -3.82
C THR A 220 10.39 2.10 -4.79
N PHE A 221 9.85 1.51 -5.85
CA PHE A 221 10.65 0.80 -6.85
C PHE A 221 10.15 1.00 -8.29
N GLU A 222 11.08 0.87 -9.23
CA GLU A 222 10.83 0.82 -10.66
C GLU A 222 10.38 -0.59 -11.04
N PHE A 223 9.15 -0.74 -11.54
CA PHE A 223 8.58 -2.02 -11.96
C PHE A 223 8.58 -2.15 -13.49
N HIS A 224 8.62 -3.38 -13.97
CA HIS A 224 8.72 -3.72 -15.38
C HIS A 224 7.40 -4.34 -15.88
N THR A 225 7.21 -4.38 -17.19
CA THR A 225 5.93 -4.81 -17.81
C THR A 225 5.57 -6.25 -17.50
N ASP A 226 6.54 -7.10 -17.17
CA ASP A 226 6.36 -8.48 -16.76
C ASP A 226 5.82 -8.63 -15.32
N PHE A 227 5.98 -7.63 -14.46
CA PHE A 227 5.57 -7.69 -13.06
C PHE A 227 4.06 -7.89 -12.86
N GLN A 228 3.24 -7.35 -13.78
CA GLN A 228 1.79 -7.52 -13.72
C GLN A 228 1.37 -8.99 -13.82
N PHE A 229 2.19 -9.83 -14.47
CA PHE A 229 1.95 -11.26 -14.62
C PHE A 229 2.56 -12.11 -13.52
N PHE A 230 3.14 -11.52 -12.48
CA PHE A 230 3.71 -12.29 -11.37
C PHE A 230 2.65 -13.24 -10.77
N GLY A 231 2.97 -14.54 -10.75
CA GLY A 231 2.16 -15.58 -10.12
C GLY A 231 2.68 -15.94 -8.73
N GLU A 232 3.86 -16.54 -8.68
CA GLU A 232 4.53 -17.00 -7.46
C GLU A 232 6.05 -17.12 -7.64
N GLY A 233 6.76 -17.48 -6.57
CA GLY A 233 8.23 -17.49 -6.52
C GLY A 233 8.83 -16.15 -6.09
N VAL A 234 10.11 -15.93 -6.36
CA VAL A 234 10.84 -14.67 -6.10
C VAL A 234 10.98 -13.87 -7.39
N TYR A 235 10.22 -12.78 -7.50
CA TYR A 235 10.24 -11.93 -8.69
C TYR A 235 11.60 -11.24 -8.88
N LYS A 236 12.08 -11.31 -10.12
CA LYS A 236 13.19 -10.52 -10.65
C LYS A 236 12.81 -10.11 -12.08
N PRO A 237 12.95 -8.83 -12.47
CA PRO A 237 12.64 -8.39 -13.83
C PRO A 237 13.42 -9.18 -14.88
N ILE A 238 12.72 -9.67 -15.90
CA ILE A 238 13.27 -10.37 -17.06
C ILE A 238 13.18 -9.45 -18.28
N VAL A 239 12.01 -8.84 -18.48
CA VAL A 239 11.78 -7.84 -19.52
C VAL A 239 12.38 -6.51 -19.08
N LYS A 240 13.17 -5.86 -19.94
CA LYS A 240 13.85 -4.57 -19.64
C LYS A 240 12.93 -3.36 -19.74
N GLU A 241 11.76 -3.51 -20.35
CA GLU A 241 10.79 -2.44 -20.53
C GLU A 241 10.21 -2.02 -19.19
N LYS A 242 10.49 -0.77 -18.81
CA LYS A 242 9.98 -0.18 -17.58
C LYS A 242 8.53 0.23 -17.77
N SER A 243 7.69 -0.16 -16.81
CA SER A 243 6.30 0.30 -16.74
C SER A 243 6.15 1.59 -15.95
N GLY A 244 7.00 1.79 -14.93
CA GLY A 244 7.01 3.02 -14.13
C GLY A 244 7.46 2.78 -12.69
N VAL A 245 6.94 3.60 -11.77
CA VAL A 245 7.31 3.56 -10.35
C VAL A 245 6.08 3.21 -9.50
N ARG A 246 6.27 2.35 -8.50
CA ARG A 246 5.22 2.03 -7.50
C ARG A 246 5.78 2.10 -6.09
N VAL A 247 4.90 2.39 -5.14
CA VAL A 247 5.16 2.32 -3.70
C VAL A 247 4.41 1.14 -3.11
N VAL A 248 5.12 0.26 -2.41
CA VAL A 248 4.56 -0.96 -1.81
C VAL A 248 4.90 -1.04 -0.33
N LYS A 249 4.23 -1.93 0.39
CA LYS A 249 4.52 -2.24 1.79
C LYS A 249 5.43 -3.46 1.88
N ILE A 250 6.64 -3.31 2.44
CA ILE A 250 7.50 -4.45 2.81
C ILE A 250 7.17 -4.84 4.25
N LEU A 251 6.77 -6.11 4.44
CA LEU A 251 6.37 -6.65 5.74
C LEU A 251 7.32 -7.72 6.28
N GLY A 252 8.30 -8.16 5.49
CA GLY A 252 9.22 -9.21 5.91
C GLY A 252 10.30 -9.55 4.89
N TRP A 253 11.01 -10.64 5.14
CA TRP A 253 12.05 -11.18 4.25
C TRP A 253 12.20 -12.69 4.46
N GLY A 254 12.92 -13.33 3.55
CA GLY A 254 13.33 -14.73 3.69
C GLY A 254 14.28 -15.16 2.59
N THR A 255 14.38 -16.48 2.43
CA THR A 255 15.09 -17.18 1.36
C THR A 255 14.16 -18.25 0.79
N GLU A 256 14.12 -18.39 -0.53
CA GLU A 256 13.40 -19.46 -1.24
C GLU A 256 14.35 -20.05 -2.28
N ASP A 257 14.63 -21.35 -2.21
CA ASP A 257 15.56 -22.06 -3.09
C ASP A 257 16.92 -21.35 -3.24
N GLY A 258 17.47 -20.92 -2.12
CA GLY A 258 18.74 -20.17 -2.06
C GLY A 258 18.65 -18.71 -2.53
N THR A 259 17.48 -18.24 -2.97
CA THR A 259 17.26 -16.86 -3.43
C THR A 259 16.67 -15.98 -2.31
N PRO A 260 17.41 -14.96 -1.83
CA PRO A 260 16.89 -14.05 -0.82
C PRO A 260 15.80 -13.12 -1.38
N TYR A 261 14.76 -12.87 -0.59
CA TYR A 261 13.64 -12.03 -0.99
C TYR A 261 13.16 -11.06 0.11
N TRP A 262 12.50 -10.00 -0.34
CA TRP A 262 11.59 -9.15 0.43
C TRP A 262 10.17 -9.69 0.31
N LEU A 263 9.47 -9.83 1.43
CA LEU A 263 8.05 -10.16 1.47
C LEU A 263 7.25 -8.86 1.48
N ALA A 264 6.42 -8.64 0.46
CA ALA A 264 5.75 -7.37 0.25
C ALA A 264 4.26 -7.54 -0.13
N ALA A 265 3.47 -6.53 0.21
CA ALA A 265 2.07 -6.39 -0.18
C ALA A 265 1.95 -5.29 -1.24
N ASN A 266 1.26 -5.60 -2.33
CA ASN A 266 0.92 -4.65 -3.38
C ASN A 266 -0.44 -3.97 -3.08
N SER A 267 -0.85 -3.03 -3.93
CA SER A 267 -2.11 -2.28 -3.84
C SER A 267 -3.11 -2.63 -4.97
N TRP A 268 -3.03 -3.85 -5.51
CA TRP A 268 -3.93 -4.36 -6.57
C TRP A 268 -4.99 -5.34 -6.06
N GLY A 269 -5.28 -5.29 -4.76
CA GLY A 269 -6.25 -6.19 -4.13
C GLY A 269 -5.81 -7.66 -4.08
N HIS A 270 -6.71 -8.51 -3.60
CA HIS A 270 -6.40 -9.91 -3.28
C HIS A 270 -6.38 -10.86 -4.51
N HIS A 271 -6.74 -10.38 -5.70
CA HIS A 271 -6.87 -11.22 -6.90
C HIS A 271 -5.56 -11.31 -7.68
N TRP A 272 -4.68 -10.33 -7.45
CA TRP A 272 -3.35 -10.33 -8.00
C TRP A 272 -2.42 -11.24 -7.17
N ALA A 273 -1.63 -12.08 -7.84
CA ALA A 273 -0.66 -13.00 -7.22
C ALA A 273 -1.27 -13.82 -6.06
N LYS A 274 -0.48 -14.14 -5.04
CA LYS A 274 -0.95 -14.85 -3.85
C LYS A 274 -1.61 -13.88 -2.87
N ARG A 275 -2.91 -13.62 -3.05
CA ARG A 275 -3.72 -12.72 -2.20
C ARG A 275 -3.18 -11.28 -2.12
N GLY A 276 -2.54 -10.79 -3.17
CA GLY A 276 -1.93 -9.46 -3.22
C GLY A 276 -0.51 -9.38 -2.64
N ILE A 277 0.01 -10.51 -2.15
CA ILE A 277 1.36 -10.63 -1.58
C ILE A 277 2.31 -11.18 -2.65
N PHE A 278 3.54 -10.67 -2.66
CA PHE A 278 4.60 -11.08 -3.56
C PHE A 278 5.95 -11.13 -2.85
N LYS A 279 6.89 -11.86 -3.46
CA LYS A 279 8.29 -11.88 -3.06
C LYS A 279 9.11 -11.17 -4.12
N TYR A 280 9.99 -10.28 -3.71
CA TYR A 280 10.84 -9.49 -4.61
C TYR A 280 12.30 -9.74 -4.27
N ILE A 281 13.16 -9.93 -5.27
CA ILE A 281 14.58 -10.23 -5.03
C ILE A 281 15.25 -9.20 -4.11
N ARG A 282 15.96 -9.69 -3.09
CA ARG A 282 16.64 -8.90 -2.06
C ARG A 282 18.17 -8.93 -2.25
N ASP A 283 18.86 -7.93 -1.71
CA ASP A 283 20.32 -7.74 -1.73
C ASP A 283 20.88 -7.47 -3.14
N LYS A 284 20.02 -7.08 -4.08
CA LYS A 284 20.39 -6.71 -5.46
C LYS A 284 19.94 -5.30 -5.83
N ASN A 285 19.18 -4.63 -4.95
CA ASN A 285 18.56 -3.33 -5.21
C ASN A 285 17.86 -3.26 -6.58
N ALA A 286 17.26 -4.37 -7.02
CA ALA A 286 16.54 -4.44 -8.28
C ALA A 286 15.38 -3.43 -8.28
N GLY A 287 15.22 -2.70 -9.39
CA GLY A 287 14.25 -1.59 -9.45
C GLY A 287 14.49 -0.48 -8.43
N LYS A 288 15.67 -0.40 -7.79
CA LYS A 288 15.99 0.51 -6.68
C LYS A 288 15.12 0.34 -5.43
N ILE A 289 14.48 -0.82 -5.24
CA ILE A 289 13.56 -1.08 -4.11
C ILE A 289 14.19 -0.84 -2.73
N GLU A 290 15.52 -0.98 -2.59
CA GLU A 290 16.25 -0.80 -1.32
C GLU A 290 16.76 0.64 -1.13
N SER A 291 16.51 1.54 -2.10
CA SER A 291 17.07 2.90 -2.14
C SER A 291 16.16 3.96 -1.52
N TYR A 292 14.85 3.69 -1.53
CA TYR A 292 13.78 4.65 -1.24
C TYR A 292 12.78 4.05 -0.26
N ILE A 293 13.27 3.75 0.93
CA ILE A 293 12.47 3.22 2.04
C ILE A 293 12.09 4.37 2.96
N VAL A 294 10.80 4.46 3.30
CA VAL A 294 10.27 5.47 4.23
C VAL A 294 9.42 4.78 5.29
N ALA A 295 9.46 5.33 6.50
CA ALA A 295 8.50 4.98 7.52
C ALA A 295 8.22 6.12 8.49
N GLY A 296 7.14 5.97 9.26
CA GLY A 296 6.78 6.83 10.37
C GLY A 296 7.10 6.19 11.73
N LYS A 297 7.47 7.00 12.72
CA LYS A 297 7.54 6.60 14.13
C LYS A 297 6.19 6.85 14.81
N VAL A 298 5.73 5.88 15.58
CA VAL A 298 4.53 5.99 16.43
C VAL A 298 4.95 5.65 17.87
N TYR A 299 4.78 6.57 18.82
CA TYR A 299 5.11 6.30 20.24
C TYR A 299 3.87 5.88 21.03
N ALA A 300 3.99 4.82 21.84
CA ALA A 300 2.92 4.36 22.74
C ALA A 300 2.41 5.46 23.69
N LYS A 301 3.27 6.40 24.13
CA LYS A 301 2.87 7.54 24.98
C LYS A 301 1.91 8.51 24.26
N SER A 302 2.08 8.78 22.96
CA SER A 302 1.13 9.64 22.21
C SER A 302 -0.22 8.95 22.01
N LEU A 303 -0.23 7.61 22.00
CA LEU A 303 -1.44 6.79 22.02
C LEU A 303 -2.08 6.72 23.42
N SER A 304 -1.30 6.86 24.50
CA SER A 304 -1.80 6.82 25.88
C SER A 304 -2.66 8.02 26.28
N SER A 305 -2.36 9.22 25.78
CA SER A 305 -3.23 10.40 25.98
C SER A 305 -4.57 10.20 25.26
N ARG A 306 -4.55 9.62 24.06
CA ARG A 306 -5.76 9.21 23.34
C ARG A 306 -6.47 8.02 23.97
N LYS A 307 -5.77 7.17 24.73
CA LYS A 307 -6.38 6.07 25.48
C LYS A 307 -7.43 6.61 26.46
N LYS A 308 -7.20 7.77 27.07
CA LYS A 308 -8.18 8.43 27.96
C LYS A 308 -9.39 9.00 27.22
N GLU A 309 -9.23 9.44 25.97
CA GLU A 309 -10.33 9.94 25.13
C GLU A 309 -11.15 8.82 24.48
N ILE A 310 -10.49 7.76 24.01
CA ILE A 310 -11.09 6.63 23.28
C ILE A 310 -11.69 5.60 24.25
N PHE A 311 -10.92 5.13 25.25
CA PHE A 311 -11.40 4.12 26.19
C PHE A 311 -12.21 4.70 27.37
N GLY A 312 -12.54 6.00 27.32
CA GLY A 312 -13.63 6.57 28.12
C GLY A 312 -15.01 6.07 27.65
N SER A 313 -15.11 5.47 26.47
CA SER A 313 -16.32 4.83 25.93
C SER A 313 -16.06 3.37 25.50
N ARG A 314 -17.06 2.52 25.73
CA ARG A 314 -17.08 1.04 25.67
C ARG A 314 -16.72 0.42 24.31
N SER A 315 -16.62 -0.92 24.32
CA SER A 315 -16.56 -1.91 23.21
C SER A 315 -17.36 -1.63 21.93
N ASP A 316 -18.30 -0.69 21.94
CA ASP A 316 -19.13 -0.31 20.81
C ASP A 316 -18.34 0.37 19.67
N GLU A 317 -17.18 0.95 19.96
CA GLU A 317 -16.39 1.77 19.02
C GLU A 317 -15.74 0.96 17.88
N VAL A 318 -15.24 -0.25 18.18
CA VAL A 318 -14.67 -1.15 17.16
C VAL A 318 -15.77 -1.58 16.17
N GLY A 319 -16.96 -1.88 16.68
CA GLY A 319 -18.13 -2.18 15.86
C GLY A 319 -18.58 -0.99 15.02
N GLU A 320 -18.48 0.24 15.53
CA GLU A 320 -18.84 1.46 14.78
C GLU A 320 -17.88 1.75 13.62
N ARG A 321 -16.58 1.56 13.83
CA ARG A 321 -15.57 1.70 12.76
C ARG A 321 -15.70 0.61 11.69
N ALA A 322 -15.96 -0.63 12.11
CA ALA A 322 -16.26 -1.73 11.18
C ALA A 322 -17.54 -1.46 10.37
N ARG A 323 -18.58 -0.88 10.99
CA ARG A 323 -19.81 -0.44 10.29
C ARG A 323 -19.52 0.67 9.26
N GLY A 324 -18.65 1.62 9.59
CA GLY A 324 -18.23 2.68 8.66
C GLY A 324 -17.47 2.14 7.46
N MET A 325 -16.50 1.25 7.67
CA MET A 325 -15.79 0.61 6.56
C MET A 325 -16.71 -0.26 5.71
N LEU A 326 -17.62 -1.03 6.35
CA LEU A 326 -18.64 -1.81 5.64
C LEU A 326 -19.54 -0.94 4.77
N GLN A 327 -19.89 0.27 5.23
CA GLN A 327 -20.67 1.22 4.45
C GLN A 327 -19.87 1.74 3.24
N CYS A 328 -18.59 2.08 3.42
CA CYS A 328 -17.73 2.51 2.31
C CYS A 328 -17.55 1.43 1.24
N LEU A 329 -17.38 0.17 1.65
CA LEU A 329 -17.33 -1.00 0.77
C LEU A 329 -18.65 -1.15 -0.02
N LYS A 330 -19.79 -1.12 0.68
CA LYS A 330 -21.12 -1.18 0.05
C LYS A 330 -21.37 -0.03 -0.93
N THR A 331 -20.90 1.18 -0.63
CA THR A 331 -20.99 2.34 -1.52
C THR A 331 -20.08 2.19 -2.74
N ARG A 332 -18.85 1.68 -2.59
CA ARG A 332 -17.96 1.33 -3.71
C ARG A 332 -18.61 0.30 -4.65
N ARG A 333 -19.28 -0.72 -4.09
CA ARG A 333 -20.09 -1.68 -4.86
C ARG A 333 -21.21 -1.02 -5.66
N GLN A 334 -21.92 -0.08 -5.03
CA GLN A 334 -23.03 0.64 -5.67
C GLN A 334 -22.55 1.57 -6.80
N MET A 335 -21.44 2.29 -6.60
CA MET A 335 -20.84 3.13 -7.65
C MET A 335 -20.30 2.29 -8.82
N GLY A 336 -19.80 1.08 -8.56
CA GLY A 336 -19.39 0.12 -9.59
C GLY A 336 -20.53 -0.43 -10.46
N ARG A 337 -21.80 -0.26 -10.06
CA ARG A 337 -22.97 -0.67 -10.86
C ARG A 337 -23.43 0.39 -11.87
N GLY A 338 -23.02 1.65 -11.69
CA GLY A 338 -23.37 2.77 -12.58
C GLY A 338 -22.45 2.96 -13.79
N ALA A 339 -21.21 2.46 -13.71
CA ALA A 339 -20.27 2.48 -14.82
C ALA A 339 -20.40 1.17 -15.61
N THR A 340 -20.98 1.26 -16.82
CA THR A 340 -21.02 0.24 -17.90
C THR A 340 -20.88 -1.24 -17.48
N ARG A 341 -22.00 -1.97 -17.58
CA ARG A 341 -22.09 -3.44 -17.43
C ARG A 341 -20.91 -4.15 -18.11
N GLY A 342 -20.02 -4.72 -17.29
CA GLY A 342 -19.01 -5.66 -17.79
C GLY A 342 -17.69 -5.67 -17.04
N VAL A 343 -17.65 -5.68 -15.70
CA VAL A 343 -16.40 -5.99 -14.97
C VAL A 343 -16.70 -6.70 -13.65
N VAL A 344 -15.95 -7.76 -13.39
CA VAL A 344 -15.96 -8.64 -12.21
C VAL A 344 -15.61 -7.86 -10.93
N THR A 345 -16.56 -7.12 -10.36
CA THR A 345 -16.44 -6.46 -9.03
C THR A 345 -17.36 -7.08 -7.97
N ASP A 346 -18.39 -7.82 -8.38
CA ASP A 346 -19.49 -8.22 -7.48
C ASP A 346 -19.14 -9.37 -6.51
N HIS A 347 -18.03 -10.09 -6.70
CA HIS A 347 -17.66 -11.24 -5.85
C HIS A 347 -16.61 -10.92 -4.77
N LEU A 348 -15.85 -9.85 -4.93
CA LEU A 348 -14.65 -9.59 -4.14
C LEU A 348 -14.92 -8.66 -2.94
N ASP A 349 -15.88 -7.75 -3.09
CA ASP A 349 -16.45 -6.97 -1.99
C ASP A 349 -17.10 -7.88 -0.92
N LYS A 350 -17.64 -9.03 -1.32
CA LYS A 350 -18.42 -9.89 -0.40
C LYS A 350 -17.58 -10.52 0.70
N ASP A 351 -16.33 -10.87 0.45
CA ASP A 351 -15.49 -11.53 1.47
C ASP A 351 -14.88 -10.52 2.46
N GLU A 352 -14.59 -9.30 2.01
CA GLU A 352 -14.25 -8.19 2.89
C GLU A 352 -15.47 -7.69 3.67
N GLU A 353 -16.63 -7.56 3.04
CA GLU A 353 -17.91 -7.28 3.70
C GLU A 353 -18.18 -8.32 4.80
N LYS A 354 -18.05 -9.62 4.50
CA LYS A 354 -18.21 -10.70 5.50
C LYS A 354 -17.21 -10.59 6.65
N ARG A 355 -15.97 -10.17 6.38
CA ARG A 355 -14.95 -9.97 7.42
C ARG A 355 -15.36 -8.85 8.36
N PHE A 356 -15.80 -7.71 7.83
CA PHE A 356 -16.29 -6.60 8.66
C PHE A 356 -17.61 -6.95 9.35
N GLU A 357 -18.52 -7.69 8.70
CA GLU A 357 -19.74 -8.22 9.33
C GLU A 357 -19.42 -9.17 10.48
N LYS A 358 -18.36 -9.98 10.39
CA LYS A 358 -17.89 -10.82 11.49
C LYS A 358 -17.35 -9.99 12.65
N ILE A 359 -16.58 -8.92 12.38
CA ILE A 359 -16.09 -7.97 13.40
C ILE A 359 -17.23 -7.20 14.06
N ILE A 360 -18.32 -6.92 13.34
CA ILE A 360 -19.52 -6.25 13.89
C ILE A 360 -20.32 -7.19 14.80
N ARG A 361 -20.27 -8.51 14.56
CA ARG A 361 -21.01 -9.54 15.31
C ARG A 361 -20.25 -10.08 16.52
N SER A 362 -18.93 -9.94 16.55
CA SER A 362 -18.04 -10.29 17.68
C SER A 362 -17.94 -9.14 18.66
#